data_AF-G7ZIC8-F1
#
_entry.id   AF-G7ZIC8-F1
#
_cell.length_a   1.000
_cell.length_b   1.000
_cell.length_c   1.000
_cell.angle_alpha   90.00
_cell.angle_beta   90.00
_cell.angle_gamma   90.00
#
_symmetry.space_group_name_H-M   'P 1'
#
loop_
_entity.id
_entity.type
_entity.pdbx_description
1 polymer ?
#
loop_
_entity_poly.entity_id
_entity_poly.type
_entity_poly.pdbx_seq_one_letter_code
_entity_poly.pdbx_strand_id
1 'polypeptide(L)'
;MTSFDPDMPFENATPIGRPGGGLWFNDRAGLAQARTLAGWITLLAEDRGLDDRQLAAVTGLDPEDVRAVRDGAVAMLPPRLLNRALARLEGRNDEGRLQ
;
A
#
# COMPACT_ATOMS: atom_id res chain seq x y z
N MET A 1 18.71 -26.69 -28.67
CA MET A 1 19.94 -26.12 -28.08
C MET A 1 20.00 -24.65 -28.50
N THR A 2 19.56 -23.74 -27.64
CA THR A 2 19.67 -22.29 -27.88
C THR A 2 20.95 -21.79 -27.22
N SER A 3 21.85 -21.25 -28.03
CA SER A 3 23.13 -20.66 -27.62
C SER A 3 22.87 -19.47 -26.69
N PHE A 4 23.47 -19.48 -25.49
CA PHE A 4 23.47 -18.35 -24.57
C PHE A 4 24.69 -17.49 -24.89
N ASP A 5 24.47 -16.22 -25.22
CA ASP A 5 25.50 -15.25 -25.56
C ASP A 5 25.75 -14.33 -24.34
N PRO A 6 26.91 -14.43 -23.66
CA PRO A 6 27.16 -13.76 -22.38
C PRO A 6 27.48 -12.26 -22.50
N ASP A 7 27.64 -11.72 -23.71
CA ASP A 7 28.03 -10.31 -23.94
C ASP A 7 26.86 -9.39 -24.32
N MET A 8 25.61 -9.86 -24.22
CA MET A 8 24.45 -9.02 -24.52
C MET A 8 24.18 -8.04 -23.37
N PRO A 9 24.26 -6.71 -23.57
CA PRO A 9 23.98 -5.73 -22.52
C PRO A 9 22.49 -5.80 -22.12
N PHE A 10 22.22 -5.70 -20.82
CA PHE A 10 20.87 -5.77 -20.21
C PHE A 10 19.85 -4.77 -20.78
N GLU A 11 20.27 -3.80 -21.58
CA GLU A 11 19.44 -2.72 -22.10
C GLU A 11 18.59 -3.12 -23.32
N ASN A 12 18.87 -4.27 -23.96
CA ASN A 12 18.12 -4.74 -25.16
C ASN A 12 17.45 -6.11 -25.00
N ALA A 13 17.20 -6.56 -23.77
CA ALA A 13 16.27 -7.64 -23.53
C ALA A 13 14.85 -7.15 -23.88
N THR A 14 14.48 -7.29 -25.16
CA THR A 14 13.11 -7.07 -25.60
C THR A 14 12.23 -7.99 -24.78
N PRO A 15 11.28 -7.50 -23.97
CA PRO A 15 10.41 -8.37 -23.22
C PRO A 15 9.60 -9.18 -24.24
N ILE A 16 9.85 -10.48 -24.33
CA ILE A 16 8.98 -11.41 -25.05
C ILE A 16 7.69 -11.47 -24.21
N GLY A 17 6.77 -10.54 -24.48
CA GLY A 17 5.56 -10.41 -23.69
C GLY A 17 4.79 -9.12 -23.93
N ARG A 18 4.21 -8.95 -25.11
CA ARG A 18 2.95 -8.21 -25.27
C ARG A 18 2.14 -8.93 -26.34
N PRO A 19 0.87 -9.30 -26.06
CA PRO A 19 -0.19 -8.27 -26.02
C PRO A 19 -1.31 -8.53 -24.99
N GLY A 20 -1.81 -7.47 -24.33
CA GLY A 20 -3.11 -7.49 -23.64
C GLY A 20 -3.17 -8.17 -22.27
N GLY A 21 -3.26 -7.40 -21.19
CA GLY A 21 -3.46 -7.97 -19.85
C GLY A 21 -3.20 -7.01 -18.69
N GLY A 22 -3.75 -5.80 -18.75
CA GLY A 22 -3.51 -4.73 -17.77
C GLY A 22 -4.09 -4.92 -16.36
N LEU A 23 -4.33 -6.15 -15.89
CA LEU A 23 -5.00 -6.37 -14.60
C LEU A 23 -4.36 -7.38 -13.63
N TRP A 24 -3.40 -8.22 -14.03
CA TRP A 24 -3.01 -9.37 -13.18
C TRP A 24 -1.75 -9.15 -12.30
N PHE A 25 -0.84 -8.24 -12.70
CA PHE A 25 0.33 -7.91 -11.87
C PHE A 25 0.01 -6.91 -10.74
N ASN A 26 -1.17 -6.27 -10.78
CA ASN A 26 -1.59 -5.27 -9.80
C ASN A 26 -2.07 -5.86 -8.47
N ASP A 27 -2.63 -7.07 -8.44
CA ASP A 27 -3.24 -7.59 -7.21
C ASP A 27 -2.22 -7.95 -6.14
N ARG A 28 -1.12 -8.66 -6.48
CA ARG A 28 -0.10 -9.02 -5.48
C ARG A 28 0.73 -7.84 -5.03
N ALA A 29 1.14 -6.97 -5.95
CA ALA A 29 1.91 -5.77 -5.62
C ALA A 29 1.05 -4.78 -4.81
N GLY A 30 -0.21 -4.59 -5.23
CA GLY A 30 -1.19 -3.78 -4.50
C GLY A 30 -1.49 -4.35 -3.11
N LEU A 31 -1.68 -5.66 -2.98
CA LEU A 31 -1.88 -6.32 -1.69
C LEU A 31 -0.67 -6.19 -0.76
N ALA A 32 0.55 -6.38 -1.29
CA ALA A 32 1.77 -6.22 -0.52
C ALA A 32 1.90 -4.76 -0.02
N GLN A 33 1.62 -3.79 -0.89
CA GLN A 33 1.62 -2.38 -0.51
C GLN A 33 0.56 -2.08 0.55
N ALA A 34 -0.67 -2.57 0.39
CA ALA A 34 -1.74 -2.40 1.36
C ALA A 34 -1.34 -2.96 2.74
N ARG A 35 -0.75 -4.16 2.77
CA ARG A 35 -0.24 -4.78 4.00
C ARG A 35 0.83 -3.94 4.67
N THR A 36 1.79 -3.44 3.90
CA THR A 36 2.84 -2.57 4.43
C THR A 36 2.25 -1.29 5.03
N LEU A 37 1.35 -0.62 4.32
CA LEU A 37 0.70 0.61 4.81
C LEU A 37 -0.13 0.35 6.07
N ALA A 38 -0.87 -0.75 6.11
CA ALA A 38 -1.63 -1.15 7.29
C ALA A 38 -0.74 -1.44 8.49
N GLY A 39 0.40 -2.11 8.28
CA GLY A 39 1.40 -2.31 9.32
C GLY A 39 1.91 -0.99 9.92
N TRP A 40 2.21 0.00 9.06
CA TRP A 40 2.62 1.34 9.54
C TRP A 40 1.52 2.06 10.31
N ILE A 41 0.27 1.99 9.83
CA ILE A 41 -0.88 2.59 10.54
C ILE A 41 -1.05 1.96 11.91
N THR A 42 -1.01 0.62 12.00
CA THR A 42 -1.14 -0.10 13.27
C THR A 42 -0.02 0.26 14.25
N LEU A 43 1.23 0.26 13.78
CA LEU A 43 2.38 0.66 14.60
C LEU A 43 2.23 2.08 15.17
N LEU A 44 1.84 3.04 14.32
CA LEU A 44 1.65 4.44 14.75
C LEU A 44 0.44 4.62 15.67
N ALA A 45 -0.59 3.80 15.52
CA ALA A 45 -1.75 3.81 16.39
C ALA A 45 -1.41 3.27 17.78
N GLU A 46 -0.65 2.17 17.84
CA GLU A 46 -0.16 1.57 19.09
C GLU A 46 0.79 2.52 19.83
N ASP A 47 1.76 3.12 19.13
CA ASP A 47 2.69 4.10 19.68
C ASP A 47 1.97 5.29 20.34
N ARG A 48 0.86 5.73 19.75
CA ARG A 48 0.02 6.83 20.28
C ARG A 48 -1.09 6.38 21.24
N GLY A 49 -1.19 5.07 21.51
CA GLY A 49 -2.24 4.51 22.38
C GLY A 49 -3.67 4.72 21.87
N LEU A 50 -3.87 4.78 20.56
CA LEU A 50 -5.19 5.00 19.95
C LEU A 50 -6.02 3.72 20.00
N ASP A 51 -7.29 3.84 20.40
CA ASP A 51 -8.30 2.79 20.22
C ASP A 51 -8.91 2.82 18.79
N ASP A 52 -9.76 1.84 18.46
CA ASP A 52 -10.38 1.74 17.13
C ASP A 52 -11.20 2.98 16.75
N ARG A 53 -11.91 3.58 17.72
CA ARG A 53 -12.76 4.75 17.48
C ARG A 53 -11.92 5.99 17.24
N GLN A 54 -10.87 6.17 18.04
CA GLN A 54 -9.91 7.26 17.90
C GLN A 54 -9.15 7.15 16.58
N LEU A 55 -8.71 5.94 16.21
CA LEU A 55 -8.03 5.71 14.95
C LEU A 55 -8.93 6.00 13.75
N ALA A 56 -10.19 5.56 13.78
CA ALA A 56 -11.19 5.91 12.77
C ALA A 56 -11.36 7.43 12.64
N ALA A 57 -11.49 8.14 13.76
CA ALA A 57 -11.66 9.59 13.78
C ALA A 57 -10.44 10.35 13.19
N VAL A 58 -9.22 9.92 13.51
CA VAL A 58 -7.99 10.58 13.03
C VAL A 58 -7.72 10.29 11.56
N THR A 59 -7.94 9.06 11.12
CA THR A 59 -7.61 8.63 9.75
C THR A 59 -8.74 8.91 8.75
N GLY A 60 -9.97 9.03 9.23
CA GLY A 60 -11.18 9.05 8.42
C GLY A 60 -11.51 7.70 7.78
N LEU A 61 -10.95 6.60 8.30
CA LEU A 61 -11.35 5.25 7.93
C LEU A 61 -12.64 4.88 8.64
N ASP A 62 -13.46 4.07 7.97
CA ASP A 62 -14.64 3.50 8.60
C ASP A 62 -14.24 2.47 9.68
N PRO A 63 -15.07 2.24 10.71
CA PRO A 63 -14.74 1.30 11.80
C PRO A 63 -14.43 -0.13 11.32
N GLU A 64 -15.04 -0.56 10.22
CA GLU A 64 -14.78 -1.87 9.61
C GLU A 64 -13.38 -1.93 8.97
N ASP A 65 -12.98 -0.87 8.27
CA ASP A 65 -11.66 -0.74 7.68
C ASP A 65 -10.56 -0.68 8.75
N VAL A 66 -10.84 -0.01 9.87
CA VAL A 66 -9.93 0.02 11.02
C VAL A 66 -9.70 -1.38 11.59
N ARG A 67 -10.76 -2.18 11.74
CA ARG A 67 -10.64 -3.58 12.18
C ARG A 67 -9.84 -4.38 11.16
N ALA A 68 -10.14 -4.25 9.88
CA ALA A 68 -9.39 -4.94 8.82
C ALA A 68 -7.89 -4.56 8.82
N VAL A 69 -7.55 -3.30 9.10
CA VAL A 69 -6.16 -2.84 9.25
C VAL A 69 -5.48 -3.49 10.45
N ARG A 70 -6.15 -3.53 11.62
CA ARG A 70 -5.61 -4.18 12.83
C ARG A 70 -5.44 -5.68 12.67
N ASP A 71 -6.40 -6.34 12.02
CA ASP A 71 -6.38 -7.77 11.77
C ASP A 71 -5.46 -8.15 10.58
N GLY A 72 -4.89 -7.17 9.88
CA GLY A 72 -4.08 -7.38 8.67
C GLY A 72 -4.88 -7.90 7.47
N ALA A 73 -6.21 -7.90 7.55
CA ALA A 73 -7.17 -8.40 6.55
C ALA A 73 -7.43 -7.38 5.42
N VAL A 74 -6.38 -6.79 4.87
CA VAL A 74 -6.45 -5.60 4.00
C VAL A 74 -6.60 -5.90 2.51
N ALA A 75 -6.98 -7.14 2.17
CA ALA A 75 -6.99 -7.58 0.77
C ALA A 75 -8.00 -6.83 -0.11
N MET A 76 -9.05 -6.30 0.51
CA MET A 76 -10.09 -5.51 -0.16
C MET A 76 -9.86 -4.00 -0.01
N LEU A 77 -8.80 -3.58 0.70
CA LEU A 77 -8.55 -2.17 0.98
C LEU A 77 -7.61 -1.56 -0.06
N PRO A 78 -8.04 -0.52 -0.80
CA PRO A 78 -7.20 0.07 -1.83
C PRO A 78 -5.99 0.78 -1.19
N PRO A 79 -4.76 0.56 -1.68
CA PRO A 79 -3.56 1.18 -1.11
C PRO A 79 -3.62 2.71 -1.03
N ARG A 80 -4.34 3.37 -1.94
CA ARG A 80 -4.54 4.83 -1.93
C ARG A 80 -5.30 5.32 -0.69
N LEU A 81 -6.30 4.55 -0.25
CA LEU A 81 -7.07 4.86 0.96
C LEU A 81 -6.16 4.77 2.20
N LEU A 82 -5.39 3.68 2.31
CA LEU A 82 -4.45 3.46 3.40
C LEU A 82 -3.33 4.51 3.41
N ASN A 83 -2.81 4.90 2.25
CA ASN A 83 -1.79 5.94 2.16
C ASN A 83 -2.31 7.31 2.67
N ARG A 84 -3.57 7.65 2.35
CA ARG A 84 -4.22 8.87 2.86
C ARG A 84 -4.45 8.81 4.37
N ALA A 85 -4.91 7.66 4.87
CA ALA A 85 -5.08 7.41 6.30
C ALA A 85 -3.75 7.58 7.06
N LEU A 86 -2.66 7.00 6.52
CA LEU A 86 -1.32 7.13 7.08
C LEU A 86 -0.84 8.60 7.07
N ALA A 87 -1.00 9.32 5.96
CA ALA A 87 -0.62 10.73 5.87
C ALA A 87 -1.33 11.59 6.93
N ARG A 88 -2.63 11.37 7.16
CA ARG A 88 -3.38 12.04 8.23
C ARG A 88 -2.88 11.69 9.63
N LEU A 89 -2.60 10.41 9.86
CA LEU A 89 -2.06 9.94 11.14
C LEU A 89 -0.68 10.53 11.45
N GLU A 90 0.11 10.79 10.41
CA GLU A 90 1.40 11.49 10.50
C GLU A 90 1.26 13.02 10.65
N GLY A 91 0.04 13.56 10.63
CA GLY A 91 -0.21 15.01 10.65
C GLY A 91 0.11 15.70 9.31
N ARG A 92 0.44 14.93 8.27
CA ARG A 92 0.63 15.38 6.88
C ARG A 92 -0.74 15.44 6.21
N ASN A 93 -1.60 16.33 6.66
CA ASN A 93 -2.88 16.50 5.97
C ASN A 93 -2.64 17.13 4.58
N ASP A 94 -3.46 16.77 3.59
CA ASP A 94 -3.47 17.40 2.23
C ASP A 94 -3.76 18.92 2.28
N GLU A 95 -4.07 19.44 3.47
CA GLU A 95 -4.11 20.87 3.76
C GLU A 95 -2.68 21.34 4.03
N GLY A 96 -2.07 22.01 3.05
CA GLY A 96 -0.81 22.72 3.23
C GLY A 96 -0.88 23.79 4.33
N ARG A 97 -0.82 23.37 5.59
CA ARG A 97 -0.71 24.25 6.75
C ARG A 97 0.32 23.69 7.72
N LEU A 98 1.51 24.25 7.57
CA LEU A 98 2.37 24.57 8.70
C LEU A 98 1.55 25.50 9.62
N GLN A 99 1.25 25.05 10.84
CA GLN A 99 0.97 25.94 11.97
C GLN A 99 1.93 25.58 13.08
#